data_AF-A0AAJ1I3P0-F1
#
_entry.id   AF-A0AAJ1I3P0-F1
#
_cell.length_a   1.000
_cell.length_b   1.000
_cell.length_c   1.000
_cell.angle_alpha   90.00
_cell.angle_beta   90.00
_cell.angle_gamma   90.00
#
_symmetry.space_group_name_H-M   'P 1'
#
loop_
_entity.id
_entity.type
_entity.pdbx_description
1 polymer ?
#
loop_
_entity_poly.entity_id
_entity_poly.type
_entity_poly.pdbx_seq_one_letter_code
_entity_poly.pdbx_strand_id
1 'polypeptide(L)'
;MKHTTYFQIEPSAVALATFPSVLAAEEAYMLLQPVLTSRCWADRSAWRQGAVAMAVKLLYLARVREYEFLSSSPDACRVLGSDSITTQVFDRWWTIREMPWEAPSEHWECYLAAVSTKVEATGHFAVDELLQVISERRASLPRI
;
A
#
# COMPACT_ATOMS: atom_id res chain seq x y z
N MET A 1 -20.64 0.18 -14.07
CA MET A 1 -19.57 0.78 -14.90
C MET A 1 -18.22 0.52 -14.22
N LYS A 2 -17.09 0.50 -14.95
CA LYS A 2 -15.76 0.46 -14.33
C LYS A 2 -15.21 1.88 -14.29
N HIS A 3 -14.67 2.29 -13.16
CA HIS A 3 -14.00 3.56 -12.96
C HIS A 3 -12.52 3.31 -12.72
N THR A 4 -11.68 4.17 -13.28
CA THR A 4 -10.25 4.21 -12.98
C THR A 4 -9.95 5.51 -12.27
N THR A 5 -9.31 5.42 -11.12
CA THR A 5 -8.84 6.59 -10.37
C THR A 5 -7.32 6.55 -10.30
N TYR A 6 -6.67 7.68 -10.59
CA TYR A 6 -5.21 7.82 -10.60
C TYR A 6 -4.74 8.50 -9.32
N PHE A 7 -3.62 8.04 -8.78
CA PHE A 7 -3.07 8.51 -7.52
C PHE A 7 -1.60 8.83 -7.64
N GLN A 8 -1.19 9.89 -6.94
CA GLN A 8 0.21 10.18 -6.67
C GLN A 8 0.47 10.01 -5.18
N ILE A 9 1.50 9.23 -4.87
CA ILE A 9 1.99 9.00 -3.52
C ILE A 9 3.32 9.74 -3.37
N GLU A 10 3.44 10.54 -2.32
CA GLU A 10 4.64 11.33 -2.01
C GLU A 10 5.07 11.08 -0.56
N PRO A 11 6.38 11.09 -0.25
CA PRO A 11 6.84 10.98 1.13
C PRO A 11 6.34 12.17 1.96
N SER A 12 5.97 11.89 3.21
CA SER A 12 5.62 12.93 4.17
C SER A 12 6.88 13.69 4.63
N ALA A 13 6.68 14.85 5.26
CA ALA A 13 7.77 15.58 5.90
C ALA A 13 8.49 14.72 6.97
N VAL A 14 7.73 13.84 7.65
CA VAL A 14 8.28 12.92 8.65
C VAL A 14 9.18 11.87 7.99
N ALA A 15 8.77 11.30 6.86
CA ALA A 15 9.61 10.37 6.09
C ALA A 15 10.90 11.04 5.59
N LEU A 16 10.79 12.24 5.01
CA LEU A 16 11.94 13.01 4.52
C LEU A 16 12.97 13.28 5.62
N ALA A 17 12.51 13.57 6.84
CA ALA A 17 13.39 13.81 7.98
C ALA A 17 13.96 12.52 8.61
N THR A 18 13.22 11.41 8.55
CA THR A 18 13.57 10.19 9.32
C THR A 18 14.34 9.18 8.48
N PHE A 19 13.87 8.85 7.28
CA PHE A 19 14.43 7.75 6.48
C PHE A 19 15.93 7.86 6.23
N PRO A 20 16.52 9.03 5.92
CA PRO A 20 17.97 9.15 5.75
C PRO A 20 18.81 8.79 6.98
N SER A 21 18.21 8.80 8.19
CA SER A 21 18.91 8.47 9.44
C SER A 21 18.77 7.00 9.86
N VAL A 22 17.81 6.28 9.30
CA VAL A 22 17.50 4.89 9.69
C VAL A 22 17.68 3.87 8.56
N LEU A 23 18.01 4.33 7.35
CA LEU A 23 18.22 3.51 6.16
C LEU A 23 19.54 3.88 5.48
N ALA A 24 20.07 2.95 4.68
CA ALA A 24 21.14 3.28 3.75
C ALA A 24 20.65 4.29 2.69
N ALA A 25 21.57 5.04 2.08
CA ALA A 25 21.23 6.10 1.14
C ALA A 25 20.36 5.62 -0.04
N GLU A 26 20.66 4.44 -0.59
CA GLU A 26 19.90 3.85 -1.69
C GLU A 26 18.50 3.40 -1.27
N GLU A 27 18.37 2.79 -0.09
CA GLU A 27 17.10 2.35 0.48
C GLU A 27 16.19 3.55 0.79
N ALA A 28 16.75 4.60 1.41
CA ALA A 28 16.05 5.85 1.65
C ALA A 28 15.61 6.50 0.32
N TYR A 29 16.49 6.53 -0.68
CA TYR A 29 16.17 7.04 -2.01
C TYR A 29 14.96 6.32 -2.62
N MET A 30 14.89 4.99 -2.51
CA MET A 30 13.77 4.19 -3.01
C MET A 30 12.44 4.57 -2.36
N LEU A 31 12.40 4.75 -1.03
CA LEU A 31 11.16 5.08 -0.30
C LEU A 31 10.71 6.54 -0.45
N LEU A 32 11.65 7.43 -0.81
CA LEU A 32 11.40 8.87 -0.96
C LEU A 32 11.04 9.28 -2.39
N GLN A 33 11.07 8.35 -3.36
CA GLN A 33 10.59 8.67 -4.71
C GLN A 33 9.07 8.81 -4.73
N PRO A 34 8.52 9.83 -5.43
CA PRO A 34 7.12 9.87 -5.76
C PRO A 34 6.71 8.67 -6.61
N VAL A 35 5.52 8.15 -6.37
CA VAL A 35 4.98 6.99 -7.10
C VAL A 35 3.62 7.32 -7.70
N LEU A 36 3.44 6.97 -8.97
CA LEU A 36 2.17 7.07 -9.67
C LEU A 36 1.53 5.69 -9.80
N THR A 37 0.24 5.62 -9.47
CA THR A 37 -0.53 4.39 -9.59
C THR A 37 -1.96 4.70 -10.00
N SER A 38 -2.72 3.67 -10.32
CA SER A 38 -4.13 3.77 -10.64
C SER A 38 -4.84 2.55 -10.09
N ARG A 39 -6.14 2.71 -9.85
CA ARG A 39 -6.98 1.60 -9.43
C ARG A 39 -8.27 1.58 -10.21
N CYS A 40 -8.51 0.45 -10.85
CA CYS A 40 -9.81 0.13 -11.42
C CYS A 40 -10.74 -0.38 -10.31
N TRP A 41 -11.97 0.12 -10.28
CA TRP A 41 -13.01 -0.34 -9.37
C TRP A 41 -14.36 -0.36 -10.08
N ALA A 42 -15.23 -1.28 -9.66
CA ALA A 42 -16.58 -1.38 -10.20
C ALA A 42 -17.50 -0.45 -9.42
N ASP A 43 -18.41 0.23 -10.13
CA ASP A 43 -19.47 1.04 -9.55
C ASP A 43 -20.40 0.15 -8.70
N ARG A 44 -20.06 0.00 -7.43
CA ARG A 44 -20.85 -0.63 -6.37
C ARG A 44 -20.97 0.40 -5.26
N SER A 45 -22.15 0.52 -4.67
CA SER A 45 -22.50 1.54 -3.66
C SER A 45 -21.54 1.68 -2.47
N ALA A 46 -20.73 0.64 -2.20
CA ALA A 46 -19.73 0.61 -1.13
C ALA A 46 -18.34 1.13 -1.56
N TRP A 47 -18.00 1.16 -2.85
CA TRP A 47 -16.75 1.74 -3.32
C TRP A 47 -16.93 3.25 -3.53
N ARG A 48 -16.64 4.01 -2.49
CA ARG A 48 -16.52 5.47 -2.55
C ARG A 48 -15.05 5.86 -2.68
N GLN A 49 -14.78 7.09 -3.14
CA GLN A 49 -13.43 7.62 -3.33
C GLN A 49 -12.47 7.36 -2.15
N GLY A 50 -12.97 7.52 -0.91
CA GLY A 50 -12.21 7.19 0.31
C GLY A 50 -11.81 5.72 0.42
N ALA A 51 -12.69 4.79 0.04
CA ALA A 51 -12.42 3.36 0.06
C ALA A 51 -11.35 2.96 -0.98
N VAL A 52 -11.38 3.59 -2.16
CA VAL A 52 -10.39 3.36 -3.21
C VAL A 52 -9.01 3.81 -2.74
N ALA A 53 -8.92 5.02 -2.16
CA ALA A 53 -7.67 5.53 -1.60
C ALA A 53 -7.14 4.64 -0.47
N MET A 54 -8.00 4.21 0.47
CA MET A 54 -7.62 3.27 1.53
C MET A 54 -7.01 1.98 0.96
N ALA A 55 -7.66 1.39 -0.03
CA ALA A 55 -7.16 0.18 -0.66
C ALA A 55 -5.80 0.40 -1.34
N VAL A 56 -5.58 1.56 -1.97
CA VAL A 56 -4.28 1.93 -2.57
C VAL A 56 -3.20 2.09 -1.50
N LYS A 57 -3.50 2.71 -0.35
CA LYS A 57 -2.54 2.82 0.77
C LYS A 57 -2.04 1.45 1.23
N LEU A 58 -2.96 0.49 1.41
CA LEU A 58 -2.61 -0.86 1.84
C LEU A 58 -1.82 -1.63 0.78
N LEU A 59 -2.18 -1.48 -0.50
CA LEU A 59 -1.42 -2.07 -1.61
C LEU A 59 -0.01 -1.48 -1.70
N TYR A 60 0.14 -0.18 -1.51
CA TYR A 60 1.45 0.47 -1.50
C TYR A 60 2.32 -0.06 -0.36
N LEU A 61 1.75 -0.17 0.86
CA LEU A 61 2.45 -0.79 1.98
C LEU A 61 2.84 -2.24 1.68
N ALA A 62 1.97 -3.02 1.05
CA ALA A 62 2.31 -4.37 0.63
C ALA A 62 3.47 -4.40 -0.38
N ARG A 63 3.49 -3.50 -1.37
CA ARG A 63 4.59 -3.36 -2.34
C ARG A 63 5.90 -3.03 -1.65
N VAL A 64 5.95 -2.06 -0.74
CA VAL A 64 7.22 -1.67 -0.09
C VAL A 64 7.74 -2.76 0.86
N ARG A 65 6.88 -3.65 1.35
CA ARG A 65 7.28 -4.82 2.15
C ARG A 65 7.99 -5.89 1.33
N GLU A 66 8.06 -5.79 0.02
CA GLU A 66 8.89 -6.66 -0.83
C GLU A 66 10.37 -6.26 -0.80
N TYR A 67 10.70 -5.04 -0.39
CA TYR A 67 12.09 -4.64 -0.24
C TYR A 67 12.74 -5.40 0.90
N GLU A 68 13.95 -5.91 0.69
CA GLU A 68 14.67 -6.75 1.66
C GLU A 68 14.73 -6.08 3.05
N PHE A 69 15.07 -4.79 3.09
CA PHE A 69 15.16 -3.94 4.28
C PHE A 69 13.82 -3.58 4.94
N LEU A 70 12.70 -4.09 4.45
CA LEU A 70 11.36 -3.98 5.05
C LEU A 70 10.62 -5.32 5.11
N SER A 71 11.14 -6.38 4.51
CA SER A 71 10.45 -7.66 4.38
C SER A 71 10.19 -8.33 5.73
N SER A 72 11.18 -8.27 6.63
CA SER A 72 11.10 -8.85 7.97
C SER A 72 10.27 -7.97 8.93
N SER A 73 9.61 -8.60 9.91
CA SER A 73 8.93 -7.85 10.98
C SER A 73 9.87 -6.95 11.80
N PRO A 74 11.07 -7.39 12.22
CA PRO A 74 12.02 -6.53 12.90
C PRO A 74 12.41 -5.29 12.10
N ASP A 75 12.67 -5.43 10.80
CA ASP A 75 13.06 -4.31 9.96
C ASP A 75 11.91 -3.33 9.72
N ALA A 76 10.71 -3.84 9.46
CA ALA A 76 9.53 -2.99 9.34
C ALA A 76 9.24 -2.24 10.65
N CYS A 77 9.35 -2.88 11.81
CA CYS A 77 9.23 -2.21 13.10
C CYS A 77 10.31 -1.13 13.30
N ARG A 78 11.55 -1.41 12.91
CA ARG A 78 12.67 -0.47 13.03
C ARG A 78 12.49 0.76 12.15
N VAL A 79 12.05 0.57 10.90
CA VAL A 79 11.97 1.64 9.88
C VAL A 79 10.62 2.35 9.91
N LEU A 80 9.52 1.60 9.93
CA LEU A 80 8.16 2.13 9.85
C LEU A 80 7.49 2.31 11.22
N GLY A 81 8.11 1.78 12.29
CA GLY A 81 7.54 1.81 13.64
C GLY A 81 6.46 0.75 13.88
N SER A 82 6.17 -0.11 12.89
CA SER A 82 5.18 -1.18 12.98
C SER A 82 5.43 -2.23 11.87
N ASP A 83 5.11 -3.49 12.15
CA ASP A 83 5.07 -4.54 11.11
C ASP A 83 3.68 -4.71 10.48
N SER A 84 2.66 -4.04 11.01
CA SER A 84 1.29 -4.09 10.51
C SER A 84 1.12 -3.27 9.23
N ILE A 85 0.24 -3.74 8.36
CA ILE A 85 -0.20 -3.03 7.16
C ILE A 85 -1.54 -2.36 7.47
N THR A 86 -1.47 -1.06 7.78
CA THR A 86 -2.63 -0.23 8.13
C THR A 86 -2.56 1.13 7.45
N THR A 87 -3.70 1.81 7.29
CA THR A 87 -3.72 3.16 6.74
C THR A 87 -2.98 4.16 7.63
N GLN A 88 -2.93 3.94 8.95
CA GLN A 88 -2.24 4.78 9.90
C GLN A 88 -0.72 4.70 9.72
N VAL A 89 -0.18 3.50 9.46
CA VAL A 89 1.24 3.34 9.11
C VAL A 89 1.55 4.07 7.80
N PHE A 90 0.68 3.95 6.79
CA PHE A 90 0.83 4.71 5.55
C PHE A 90 0.84 6.21 5.81
N ASP A 91 -0.19 6.73 6.51
CA ASP A 91 -0.42 8.16 6.70
C ASP A 91 0.67 8.85 7.55
N ARG A 92 1.45 8.08 8.31
CA ARG A 92 2.65 8.58 8.98
C ARG A 92 3.77 8.94 8.00
N TRP A 93 3.97 8.10 6.99
CA TRP A 93 5.18 8.12 6.16
C TRP A 93 4.94 8.66 4.75
N TRP A 94 3.73 8.57 4.24
CA TRP A 94 3.37 9.04 2.90
C TRP A 94 2.06 9.79 2.90
N THR A 95 1.88 10.56 1.84
CA THR A 95 0.63 11.22 1.49
C THR A 95 0.14 10.68 0.15
N ILE A 96 -1.17 10.70 -0.07
CA ILE A 96 -1.78 10.27 -1.33
C ILE A 96 -2.72 11.36 -1.81
N ARG A 97 -2.61 11.73 -3.09
CA ARG A 97 -3.56 12.63 -3.76
C ARG A 97 -4.11 11.98 -5.02
N GLU A 98 -5.36 12.26 -5.32
CA GLU A 98 -5.98 11.89 -6.58
C GLU A 98 -5.53 12.83 -7.69
N MET A 99 -5.31 12.27 -8.88
CA MET A 99 -4.86 12.99 -10.05
C MET A 99 -5.99 13.04 -11.09
N PRO A 100 -6.25 14.20 -11.71
CA PRO A 100 -7.34 14.34 -12.67
C PRO A 100 -6.98 13.87 -14.10
N TRP A 101 -5.78 13.33 -14.32
CA TRP A 101 -5.32 12.84 -15.62
C TRP A 101 -4.79 11.41 -15.52
N GLU A 102 -4.85 10.71 -16.65
CA GLU A 102 -4.29 9.36 -16.78
C GLU A 102 -2.76 9.41 -16.67
N ALA A 103 -2.19 8.47 -15.92
CA ALA A 103 -0.75 8.32 -15.77
C ALA A 103 -0.35 6.84 -15.90
N PRO A 104 0.88 6.55 -16.36
CA PRO A 104 1.44 5.21 -16.22
C PRO A 104 1.36 4.77 -14.76
N SER A 105 0.78 3.60 -14.53
CA SER A 105 0.51 3.10 -13.19
C SER A 105 0.97 1.66 -13.02
N GLU A 106 1.67 1.40 -11.92
CA GLU A 106 1.94 0.04 -11.47
C GLU A 106 0.69 -0.58 -10.82
N HIS A 107 0.48 -1.88 -11.05
CA HIS A 107 -0.55 -2.68 -10.41
C HIS A 107 0.07 -3.50 -9.27
N TRP A 108 -0.53 -3.47 -8.08
CA TRP A 108 0.11 -3.93 -6.83
C TRP A 108 -0.65 -5.05 -6.12
N GLU A 109 -1.77 -5.52 -6.67
CA GLU A 109 -2.63 -6.53 -6.04
C GLU A 109 -1.90 -7.83 -5.71
N CYS A 110 -0.89 -8.20 -6.51
CA CYS A 110 -0.09 -9.40 -6.31
C CYS A 110 0.73 -9.37 -5.02
N TYR A 111 1.19 -8.19 -4.57
CA TYR A 111 2.05 -8.06 -3.39
C TYR A 111 1.28 -8.30 -2.10
N LEU A 112 0.01 -7.88 -2.04
CA LEU A 112 -0.79 -8.02 -0.84
C LEU A 112 -1.07 -9.47 -0.46
N ALA A 113 -1.03 -10.39 -1.43
CA ALA A 113 -1.09 -11.82 -1.15
C ALA A 113 0.07 -12.26 -0.24
N ALA A 114 1.31 -11.82 -0.50
CA ALA A 114 2.50 -12.25 0.23
C ALA A 114 2.48 -11.85 1.72
N VAL A 115 1.88 -10.71 2.03
CA VAL A 115 1.85 -10.08 3.37
C VAL A 115 0.46 -10.05 3.99
N SER A 116 -0.50 -10.85 3.50
CA SER A 116 -1.91 -10.79 3.91
C SER A 116 -2.14 -10.98 5.42
N THR A 117 -1.28 -11.76 6.10
CA THR A 117 -1.36 -11.99 7.56
C THR A 117 -0.97 -10.76 8.40
N LYS A 118 -0.40 -9.73 7.77
CA LYS A 118 -0.03 -8.45 8.40
C LYS A 118 -1.05 -7.34 8.17
N VAL A 119 -2.05 -7.57 7.32
CA VAL A 119 -3.08 -6.57 7.03
C VAL A 119 -4.15 -6.60 8.10
N GLU A 120 -4.37 -5.47 8.76
CA GLU A 120 -5.44 -5.34 9.75
C GLU A 120 -6.75 -4.93 9.08
N ALA A 121 -7.87 -5.31 9.70
CA ALA A 121 -9.19 -4.90 9.25
C ALA A 121 -9.31 -3.37 9.30
N THR A 122 -9.81 -2.80 8.23
CA THR A 122 -9.97 -1.36 8.09
C THR A 122 -11.27 -0.84 8.69
N GLY A 123 -12.24 -1.74 8.92
CA GLY A 123 -13.61 -1.38 9.30
C GLY A 123 -14.45 -0.89 8.12
N HIS A 124 -13.88 -0.82 6.91
CA HIS A 124 -14.57 -0.46 5.70
C HIS A 124 -14.91 -1.71 4.89
N PHE A 125 -16.17 -2.14 4.95
CA PHE A 125 -16.65 -3.41 4.37
C PHE A 125 -16.10 -3.74 2.98
N ALA A 126 -16.15 -2.80 2.03
CA ALA A 126 -15.66 -3.05 0.66
C ALA A 126 -14.15 -3.30 0.57
N VAL A 127 -13.37 -2.64 1.43
CA VAL A 127 -11.91 -2.81 1.48
C VAL A 127 -11.61 -4.14 2.17
N ASP A 128 -12.28 -4.43 3.29
CA ASP A 128 -12.10 -5.69 4.01
C ASP A 128 -12.51 -6.91 3.17
N GLU A 129 -13.59 -6.81 2.38
CA GLU A 129 -14.01 -7.83 1.40
C GLU A 129 -12.93 -8.06 0.33
N LEU A 130 -12.36 -6.98 -0.22
CA LEU A 130 -11.25 -7.09 -1.17
C LEU A 130 -10.03 -7.79 -0.54
N LEU A 131 -9.65 -7.40 0.67
CA LEU A 131 -8.52 -7.98 1.38
C LEU A 131 -8.74 -9.48 1.64
N GLN A 132 -9.95 -9.85 2.03
CA GLN A 132 -10.36 -11.23 2.21
C GLN A 132 -10.24 -12.04 0.91
N VAL A 133 -10.79 -11.52 -0.20
CA VAL A 133 -10.70 -12.18 -1.52
C VAL A 133 -9.25 -12.38 -1.96
N ILE A 134 -8.38 -11.40 -1.73
CA ILE A 134 -6.94 -11.52 -2.06
C ILE A 134 -6.28 -12.60 -1.19
N SER A 135 -6.60 -12.65 0.11
CA SER A 135 -6.06 -13.64 1.04
C SER A 135 -6.51 -15.08 0.69
N GLU A 136 -7.79 -15.26 0.35
CA GLU A 136 -8.37 -16.56 -0.03
C GLU A 136 -7.80 -17.10 -1.35
N ARG A 137 -7.47 -16.21 -2.31
CA ARG A 137 -6.79 -16.59 -3.55
C ARG A 137 -5.39 -17.15 -3.32
N ARG A 138 -4.69 -16.74 -2.26
CA ARG A 138 -3.41 -17.34 -1.87
C ARG A 138 -3.58 -18.73 -1.26
N ALA A 139 -4.63 -18.94 -0.48
CA ALA A 139 -4.91 -20.24 0.15
C ALA A 139 -5.25 -21.33 -0.88
N SER A 140 -5.77 -20.95 -2.05
CA SER A 140 -6.14 -21.87 -3.13
C SER A 140 -5.03 -22.14 -4.16
N LEU A 141 -3.88 -21.44 -4.07
CA LEU A 141 -2.70 -21.73 -4.89
C LEU A 141 -1.82 -22.78 -4.19
N PRO A 142 -1.44 -23.89 -4.86
CA PRO A 142 -0.54 -24.88 -4.26
C PRO A 142 0.80 -24.23 -3.93
N ARG A 143 1.29 -24.46 -2.71
CA ARG A 143 2.66 -24.10 -2.31
C ARG A 143 3.62 -24.95 -3.16
N ILE A 144 4.33 -24.31 -4.08
CA ILE A 144 5.41 -24.93 -4.87
C ILE A 144 6.68 -24.91 -4.02
#